data_AF-A0A0S8CYA0-F1
#
_entry.id   AF-A0A0S8CYA0-F1
#
_cell.length_a   1.000
_cell.length_b   1.000
_cell.length_c   1.000
_cell.angle_alpha   90.00
_cell.angle_beta   90.00
_cell.angle_gamma   90.00
#
_symmetry.space_group_name_H-M   'P 1'
#
loop_
_entity.id
_entity.type
_entity.pdbx_description
1 polymer ?
#
loop_
_entity_poly.entity_id
_entity_poly.type
_entity_poly.pdbx_seq_one_letter_code
_entity_poly.pdbx_strand_id
1 'polypeptide(L)' 'MTGKIEPEAGKWYYRFDLGKNFTVTEIDEVRCVVKIQYLGGDTDEIALQEWEKLELQKSE' A
#
# COMPACT_ATOMS: atom_id res chain seq x y z
N MET A 1 18.78 -4.00 0.52
CA MET A 1 17.81 -5.09 0.67
C MET A 1 16.49 -4.55 0.19
N THR A 2 16.11 -4.84 -1.06
CA THR A 2 14.78 -4.51 -1.60
C THR A 2 13.78 -5.44 -0.91
N GLY A 3 13.39 -5.05 0.30
CA GLY A 3 12.42 -5.78 1.09
C GLY A 3 11.10 -5.70 0.35
N LYS A 4 10.65 -6.82 -0.19
CA LYS A 4 9.25 -6.96 -0.62
C LYS A 4 8.41 -6.62 0.60
N ILE A 5 7.79 -5.44 0.56
CA ILE A 5 6.95 -4.99 1.66
C ILE A 5 5.61 -5.66 1.45
N GLU A 6 5.17 -6.47 2.41
CA GLU A 6 3.84 -7.05 2.33
C GLU A 6 2.80 -6.01 2.77
N PRO A 7 1.69 -5.87 2.02
CA PRO A 7 0.57 -5.05 2.45
C PRO A 7 -0.06 -5.66 3.70
N GLU A 8 -0.28 -4.85 4.72
CA GLU A 8 -0.83 -5.26 6.02
C GLU A 8 -1.92 -4.26 6.41
N ALA A 9 -3.16 -4.74 6.56
CA ALA A 9 -4.28 -3.89 6.93
C ALA A 9 -4.03 -3.21 8.30
N GLY A 10 -4.26 -1.91 8.35
CA GLY A 10 -3.99 -1.05 9.50
C GLY A 10 -2.57 -0.50 9.57
N LYS A 11 -1.67 -0.82 8.63
CA LYS A 11 -0.32 -0.26 8.58
C LYS A 11 -0.18 0.90 7.60
N TRP A 12 0.72 1.80 7.97
CA TRP A 12 1.12 2.94 7.18
C TRP A 12 2.29 2.61 6.27
N TYR A 13 2.18 3.09 5.03
CA TYR A 13 3.17 2.95 4.00
C TYR A 13 3.45 4.31 3.36
N TYR A 14 4.70 4.51 2.99
CA TYR A 14 5.15 5.66 2.23
C TYR A 14 5.41 5.25 0.79
N ARG A 15 4.74 5.92 -0.16
CA ARG A 15 4.98 5.75 -1.59
C ARG A 15 6.05 6.73 -2.03
N PHE A 16 7.22 6.24 -2.42
CA PHE A 16 8.28 7.10 -2.94
C PHE A 16 7.92 7.69 -4.31
N ASP A 17 7.26 6.93 -5.16
CA ASP A 17 6.79 7.37 -6.49
C ASP A 17 5.93 8.65 -6.44
N LEU A 18 5.04 8.72 -5.45
CA LEU A 18 4.11 9.84 -5.29
C LEU A 18 4.54 10.83 -4.20
N GLY A 19 5.55 10.47 -3.40
CA GLY A 19 5.94 11.22 -2.20
C GLY A 19 4.83 11.32 -1.16
N LYS A 20 3.93 10.34 -1.08
CA LYS A 20 2.71 10.38 -0.24
C LYS A 20 2.63 9.18 0.70
N ASN A 21 2.12 9.42 1.91
CA ASN A 21 1.76 8.40 2.88
C ASN A 21 0.33 7.92 2.65
N PHE A 22 0.12 6.62 2.80
CA PHE A 22 -1.17 5.98 2.79
C PHE A 22 -1.21 4.85 3.83
N THR A 23 -2.40 4.48 4.28
CA THR A 23 -2.62 3.34 5.16
C THR A 23 -3.36 2.25 4.40
N VAL A 24 -3.02 0.99 4.61
CA VAL A 24 -3.84 -0.10 4.06
C VAL A 24 -5.08 -0.23 4.94
N THR A 25 -6.25 -0.15 4.33
CA THR A 25 -7.53 -0.34 5.05
C THR A 25 -7.97 -1.79 4.99
N GLU A 26 -7.78 -2.45 3.86
CA GLU A 26 -8.26 -3.81 3.61
C GLU A 26 -7.43 -4.49 2.52
N ILE A 27 -7.37 -5.82 2.55
CA ILE A 27 -6.69 -6.64 1.55
C ILE A 27 -7.72 -7.63 0.98
N ASP A 28 -8.03 -7.49 -0.30
CA ASP A 28 -8.93 -8.38 -1.03
C ASP A 28 -8.11 -9.50 -1.68
N GLU A 29 -7.97 -10.63 -0.99
CA GLU A 29 -7.27 -11.81 -1.52
C GLU A 29 -7.96 -12.41 -2.76
N VAL A 30 -9.29 -12.28 -2.85
CA VAL A 30 -10.08 -12.80 -3.99
C VAL A 30 -9.77 -12.04 -5.28
N ARG A 31 -9.66 -10.71 -5.18
CA ARG A 31 -9.36 -9.83 -6.31
C ARG A 31 -7.86 -9.60 -6.47
N CYS A 32 -7.05 -10.10 -5.52
CA CYS A 32 -5.63 -9.80 -5.39
C CYS A 32 -5.35 -8.30 -5.40
N VAL A 33 -6.14 -7.50 -4.67
CA VAL A 33 -5.95 -6.05 -4.55
C VAL A 33 -5.87 -5.62 -3.09
N VAL A 34 -5.23 -4.48 -2.86
CA VAL A 34 -5.03 -3.86 -1.56
C VAL A 34 -5.75 -2.53 -1.58
N LYS A 35 -6.73 -2.36 -0.71
CA LYS A 35 -7.38 -1.06 -0.49
C LYS A 35 -6.53 -0.23 0.44
N ILE A 36 -6.24 0.98 0.01
CA ILE A 36 -5.46 1.96 0.74
C ILE A 36 -6.28 3.23 0.96
N GLN A 37 -5.95 3.98 2.00
CA GLN A 37 -6.51 5.28 2.30
C GLN A 37 -5.38 6.29 2.51
N TYR A 38 -5.46 7.39 1.79
CA TYR A 38 -4.54 8.51 1.93
C TYR A 38 -4.94 9.41 3.10
N LEU A 39 -3.99 10.22 3.58
CA LEU A 39 -4.23 11.23 4.64
C LEU A 39 -5.37 12.21 4.33
N GLY A 40 -5.69 12.41 3.05
CA GLY A 40 -6.79 13.29 2.61
C GLY A 40 -8.19 12.67 2.73
N GLY A 41 -8.29 11.40 3.12
CA GLY A 41 -9.56 10.65 3.12
C GLY A 41 -9.87 9.96 1.79
N ASP A 42 -9.08 10.21 0.74
CA ASP A 42 -9.15 9.47 -0.52
C ASP A 42 -8.79 8.00 -0.31
N THR A 43 -9.60 7.12 -0.87
CA THR A 43 -9.37 5.67 -0.88
C THR A 43 -9.04 5.20 -2.28
N ASP A 44 -8.07 4.30 -2.40
CA ASP A 44 -7.58 3.79 -3.67
C ASP A 44 -7.32 2.28 -3.57
N GLU A 45 -7.23 1.58 -4.70
CA GLU A 45 -7.08 0.13 -4.78
C GLU A 45 -5.84 -0.19 -5.62
N ILE A 46 -4.84 -0.82 -5.00
CA ILE A 46 -3.60 -1.22 -5.66
C ILE A 46 -3.60 -2.73 -5.87
N ALA A 47 -3.42 -3.21 -7.10
CA ALA A 47 -3.25 -4.64 -7.35
C ALA A 47 -1.98 -5.19 -6.67
N LEU A 48 -2.04 -6.38 -6.08
CA LEU A 48 -0.89 -7.03 -5.45
C LEU A 48 0.30 -7.18 -6.41
N GLN A 49 0.02 -7.46 -7.70
CA GLN A 49 1.06 -7.52 -8.73
C GLN A 49 1.75 -6.17 -8.99
N GLU A 50 1.01 -5.07 -8.85
CA GLU A 50 1.57 -3.71 -8.98
C GLU A 50 2.31 -3.36 -7.69
N TRP A 51 1.79 -3.76 -6.53
CA TRP A 51 2.39 -3.53 -5.22
C TRP A 51 3.84 -4.02 -5.14
N GLU A 52 4.13 -5.23 -5.65
CA GLU A 52 5.51 -5.76 -5.70
C GLU A 52 6.47 -4.94 -6.56
N LYS A 53 5.96 -4.12 -7.48
CA LYS A 53 6.75 -3.23 -8.34
C LYS A 53 6.89 -1.83 -7.77
N LEU A 54 6.12 -1.49 -6.74
CA LEU A 54 6.16 -0.16 -6.14
C LEU A 54 7.29 -0.06 -5.13
N GLU A 55 8.02 1.04 -5.20
CA GLU A 55 8.96 1.43 -4.16
C GLU A 55 8.17 2.01 -2.98
N LEU A 56 7.91 1.15 -2.00
CA LEU A 56 7.19 1.47 -0.77
C LEU A 56 8.13 1.34 0.42
N GLN A 57 7.85 2.11 1.49
CA GLN A 57 8.47 1.92 2.80
C GLN A 57 7.40 1.79 3.88
N LYS A 58 7.49 0.75 4.71
CA LYS A 58 6.65 0.59 5.91
C LYS A 58 7.06 1.68 6.90
N SER A 59 6.12 2.52 7.32
CA SER A 59 6.28 3.37 8.50
C SER A 59 5.86 2.54 9.71
N GLU A 60 6.76 2.40 10.69
CA GLU A 60 6.55 1.53 11.85
C GLU A 60 5.35 1.95 12.72
#